data_AF-A0A7L3PS50-F1
#
_entry.id   AF-A0A7L3PS50-F1
#
_cell.length_a   1.000
_cell.length_b   1.000
_cell.length_c   1.000
_cell.angle_alpha   90.00
_cell.angle_beta   90.00
_cell.angle_gamma   90.00
#
_symmetry.space_group_name_H-M   'P 1'
#
loop_
_entity.id
_entity.type
_entity.pdbx_description
1 polymer ?
#
loop_
_entity_poly.entity_id
_entity_poly.type
_entity_poly.pdbx_seq_one_letter_code
_entity_poly.pdbx_strand_id
1 'polypeptide(L)'
;FRNLGLSLAKEDIVQLKEAYKWIIHPQLSEELGVPADGKGLFEVSVVFAHPETDEECHFLATACPDCFKPAKNKQSVFTRMAVIKALEKIKEEDFLKHFPCPPSSPKNPCDALEIQCNNSAVFVAGRYNKYSRNLPQTPWIIDGERKLESSVEELISEHLMAEFKADSFNFSSSGREDVDVRTLGNGRPFAMELVNPRRIHFTAEEMKGLQQAINSSSDKIQVRDLQLVTRSAIGRMKEGEEEKTKTYSALIWTDKAIQREDIAFLDDIK
;
A
#
# COMPACT_ATOMS: atom_id res chain seq x y z
N PHE A 1 -40.70 -24.59 6.30
CA PHE A 1 -39.92 -24.24 7.52
C PHE A 1 -40.75 -23.86 8.75
N ARG A 2 -42.05 -23.52 8.67
CA ARG A 2 -42.89 -23.31 9.88
C ARG A 2 -43.44 -24.59 10.57
N ASN A 3 -43.31 -25.77 9.96
CA ASN A 3 -43.89 -27.02 10.49
C ASN A 3 -42.93 -27.92 11.29
N LEU A 4 -41.74 -27.44 11.68
CA LEU A 4 -40.71 -28.26 12.36
C LEU A 4 -40.25 -27.73 13.73
N GLY A 5 -40.86 -26.68 14.29
CA GLY A 5 -40.62 -26.25 15.68
C GLY A 5 -39.19 -25.80 16.05
N LEU A 6 -38.26 -25.79 15.10
CA LEU A 6 -36.89 -25.31 15.27
C LEU A 6 -36.84 -23.82 14.96
N SER A 7 -36.83 -22.98 16.00
CA SER A 7 -36.54 -21.55 15.87
C SER A 7 -35.03 -21.37 15.78
N LEU A 8 -34.48 -21.39 14.56
CA LEU A 8 -33.08 -21.05 14.33
C LEU A 8 -32.88 -19.55 14.53
N ALA A 9 -31.98 -19.16 15.43
CA ALA A 9 -31.51 -17.79 15.52
C ALA A 9 -30.56 -17.50 14.35
N LYS A 10 -30.37 -16.21 14.02
CA LYS A 10 -29.40 -15.77 13.00
C LYS A 10 -27.99 -16.28 13.28
N GLU A 11 -27.65 -16.44 14.56
CA GLU A 11 -26.36 -16.89 15.07
C GLU A 11 -26.12 -18.38 14.82
N ASP A 12 -27.20 -19.16 14.67
CA ASP A 12 -27.14 -20.61 14.41
C ASP A 12 -26.84 -20.91 12.93
N ILE A 13 -26.91 -19.89 12.06
CA ILE A 13 -26.72 -20.04 10.61
C ILE A 13 -25.25 -19.80 10.26
N VAL A 14 -24.59 -20.85 9.77
CA VAL A 14 -23.22 -20.73 9.21
C VAL A 14 -23.25 -19.79 8.01
N GLN A 15 -22.36 -18.80 8.02
CA GLN A 15 -22.26 -17.86 6.90
C GLN A 15 -21.78 -18.57 5.63
N LEU A 16 -22.43 -18.29 4.50
CA LEU A 16 -22.05 -18.84 3.19
C LEU A 16 -20.56 -18.69 2.88
N LYS A 17 -19.97 -17.53 3.23
CA LYS A 17 -18.54 -17.27 3.03
C LYS A 17 -17.66 -18.25 3.82
N GLU A 18 -18.02 -18.59 5.04
CA GLU A 18 -17.24 -19.50 5.88
C GLU A 18 -17.36 -20.95 5.39
N ALA A 19 -18.58 -21.41 5.07
CA ALA A 19 -18.78 -22.73 4.47
C ALA A 19 -18.02 -22.88 3.14
N TYR A 20 -18.05 -21.85 2.28
CA TYR A 20 -17.31 -21.85 1.03
C TYR A 20 -15.80 -21.97 1.26
N LYS A 21 -15.24 -21.22 2.22
CA LYS A 21 -13.82 -21.33 2.59
C LYS A 21 -13.46 -22.73 3.09
N TRP A 22 -14.29 -23.35 3.94
CA TRP A 22 -14.04 -24.70 4.46
C TRP A 22 -13.95 -25.74 3.34
N ILE A 23 -14.71 -25.57 2.27
CA ILE A 23 -14.72 -26.47 1.12
C ILE A 23 -13.55 -26.18 0.18
N ILE A 24 -13.29 -24.91 -0.13
CA ILE A 24 -12.38 -24.50 -1.21
C ILE A 24 -10.94 -24.35 -0.74
N HIS A 25 -10.69 -23.88 0.49
CA HIS A 25 -9.32 -23.68 0.97
C HIS A 25 -8.46 -24.95 0.92
N PRO A 26 -8.95 -26.14 1.35
CA PRO A 26 -8.14 -27.36 1.26
C PRO A 26 -7.81 -27.72 -0.19
N GLN A 27 -8.77 -27.59 -1.11
CA GLN A 27 -8.58 -27.89 -2.53
C GLN A 27 -7.53 -26.96 -3.17
N LEU A 28 -7.62 -25.66 -2.91
CA LEU A 28 -6.62 -24.69 -3.38
C LEU A 28 -5.24 -24.94 -2.76
N SER A 29 -5.20 -25.31 -1.48
CA SER A 29 -3.96 -25.59 -0.78
C SER A 29 -3.25 -26.82 -1.32
N GLU A 30 -4.00 -27.87 -1.65
CA GLU A 30 -3.51 -29.09 -2.29
C GLU A 30 -3.01 -28.82 -3.72
N GLU A 31 -3.81 -28.15 -4.54
CA GLU A 31 -3.48 -27.87 -5.94
C GLU A 31 -2.26 -26.93 -6.08
N LEU A 32 -2.15 -25.92 -5.22
CA LEU A 32 -1.04 -24.97 -5.23
C LEU A 32 0.17 -25.44 -4.42
N GLY A 33 0.04 -26.53 -3.65
CA GLY A 33 1.10 -27.05 -2.79
C GLY A 33 1.54 -26.08 -1.67
N VAL A 34 0.68 -25.14 -1.27
CA VAL A 34 0.95 -24.13 -0.24
C VAL A 34 -0.19 -24.07 0.78
N PRO A 35 0.09 -23.87 2.09
CA PRO A 35 -0.95 -23.77 3.10
C PRO A 35 -1.78 -22.49 2.92
N ALA A 36 -3.08 -22.58 3.19
CA ALA A 36 -3.93 -21.39 3.32
C ALA A 36 -3.59 -20.64 4.62
N ASP A 37 -3.04 -19.43 4.51
CA ASP A 37 -2.75 -18.54 5.64
C ASP A 37 -3.49 -17.20 5.49
N GLY A 38 -4.34 -16.87 6.46
CA GLY A 38 -5.07 -15.59 6.49
C GLY A 38 -4.18 -14.36 6.72
N LYS A 39 -2.90 -14.56 7.05
CA LYS A 39 -1.87 -13.51 7.15
C LYS A 39 -0.84 -13.58 6.03
N GLY A 40 -1.05 -14.45 5.05
CA GLY A 40 -0.18 -14.57 3.87
C GLY A 40 -0.10 -13.24 3.12
N LEU A 41 1.07 -12.96 2.53
CA LEU A 41 1.25 -11.78 1.71
C LEU A 41 0.56 -11.94 0.34
N PHE A 42 0.42 -13.18 -0.15
CA PHE A 42 -0.21 -13.48 -1.42
C PHE A 42 -1.71 -13.74 -1.23
N GLU A 43 -2.54 -12.95 -1.91
CA GLU A 43 -3.99 -13.06 -1.89
C GLU A 43 -4.51 -13.52 -3.25
N VAL A 44 -5.40 -14.52 -3.24
CA VAL A 44 -6.23 -14.89 -4.38
C VAL A 44 -7.65 -14.41 -4.10
N SER A 45 -8.14 -13.47 -4.90
CA SER A 45 -9.49 -12.93 -4.80
C SER A 45 -10.36 -13.44 -5.94
N VAL A 46 -11.59 -13.84 -5.61
CA VAL A 46 -12.59 -14.26 -6.59
C VAL A 46 -13.85 -13.42 -6.39
N VAL A 47 -14.28 -12.73 -7.44
CA VAL A 47 -15.49 -11.91 -7.44
C VAL A 47 -16.59 -12.65 -8.18
N PHE A 48 -17.68 -12.90 -7.47
CA PHE A 48 -18.90 -13.48 -8.04
C PHE A 48 -19.94 -12.39 -8.28
N ALA A 49 -20.67 -12.50 -9.39
CA ALA A 49 -21.88 -11.72 -9.63
C ALA A 49 -23.00 -12.61 -10.14
N HIS A 50 -24.22 -12.11 -10.00
CA HIS A 50 -25.40 -12.74 -10.56
C HIS A 50 -26.26 -11.68 -11.24
N PRO A 51 -26.07 -11.45 -12.56
CA PRO A 51 -26.72 -10.35 -13.28
C PRO A 51 -28.25 -10.37 -13.20
N GLU A 52 -28.87 -11.55 -13.15
CA GLU A 52 -30.34 -11.69 -13.07
C GLU A 52 -30.92 -11.09 -11.78
N THR A 53 -30.14 -11.03 -10.68
CA THR A 53 -30.62 -10.55 -9.38
C THR A 53 -29.87 -9.33 -8.85
N ASP A 54 -29.06 -8.65 -9.68
CA ASP A 54 -28.26 -7.50 -9.24
C ASP A 54 -29.15 -6.35 -8.73
N GLU A 55 -30.32 -6.19 -9.33
CA GLU A 55 -31.27 -5.14 -8.97
C GLU A 55 -32.20 -5.48 -7.80
N GLU A 56 -32.24 -6.74 -7.36
CA GLU A 56 -33.23 -7.21 -6.36
C GLU A 56 -33.18 -6.43 -5.05
N CYS A 57 -31.99 -6.01 -4.62
CA CYS A 57 -31.82 -5.28 -3.37
C CYS A 57 -32.07 -3.76 -3.51
N HIS A 58 -32.39 -3.23 -4.68
CA HIS A 58 -32.45 -1.78 -4.91
C HIS A 58 -33.58 -1.09 -4.13
N PHE A 59 -34.70 -1.77 -3.89
CA PHE A 59 -35.78 -1.21 -3.06
C PHE A 59 -35.34 -0.91 -1.62
N LEU A 60 -34.26 -1.54 -1.12
CA LEU A 60 -33.71 -1.25 0.20
C LEU A 60 -33.18 0.18 0.30
N ALA A 61 -32.76 0.80 -0.81
CA ALA A 61 -32.39 2.21 -0.82
C ALA A 61 -33.60 3.13 -0.61
N THR A 62 -34.79 2.72 -1.06
CA THR A 62 -36.05 3.44 -0.78
C THR A 62 -36.54 3.18 0.64
N ALA A 63 -36.46 1.93 1.12
CA ALA A 63 -36.93 1.55 2.46
C ALA A 63 -36.00 2.04 3.58
N CYS A 64 -34.69 2.12 3.33
CA CYS A 64 -33.65 2.47 4.30
C CYS A 64 -32.58 3.39 3.67
N PRO A 65 -32.95 4.62 3.23
CA PRO A 65 -32.04 5.50 2.48
C PRO A 65 -30.78 5.86 3.26
N ASP A 66 -30.86 5.91 4.60
CA ASP A 66 -29.71 6.21 5.45
C ASP A 66 -28.56 5.19 5.37
N CYS A 67 -28.83 3.98 4.88
CA CYS A 67 -27.82 2.92 4.75
C CYS A 67 -27.00 3.00 3.46
N PHE A 68 -27.48 3.72 2.44
CA PHE A 68 -26.92 3.73 1.08
C PHE A 68 -26.32 5.10 0.71
N LYS A 69 -25.53 5.67 1.61
CA LYS A 69 -24.89 6.99 1.38
C LYS A 69 -23.65 6.84 0.48
N PRO A 70 -23.45 7.73 -0.51
CA PRO A 70 -22.23 7.77 -1.31
C PRO A 70 -21.00 7.94 -0.42
N ALA A 71 -20.01 7.08 -0.60
CA ALA A 71 -18.71 7.22 0.05
C ALA A 71 -17.68 7.73 -0.97
N LYS A 72 -16.75 8.58 -0.54
CA LYS A 72 -15.59 8.95 -1.37
C LYS A 72 -14.86 7.67 -1.77
N ASN A 73 -14.59 7.51 -3.07
CA ASN A 73 -13.85 6.39 -3.67
C ASN A 73 -14.59 5.04 -3.80
N LYS A 74 -15.93 4.99 -3.70
CA LYS A 74 -16.69 3.76 -4.04
C LYS A 74 -17.46 3.92 -5.34
N GLN A 75 -17.35 2.92 -6.21
CA GLN A 75 -18.09 2.86 -7.48
C GLN A 75 -19.59 2.59 -7.31
N SER A 76 -20.00 1.93 -6.21
CA SER A 76 -21.41 1.65 -5.90
C SER A 76 -21.74 1.89 -4.43
N VAL A 77 -22.97 2.37 -4.18
CA VAL A 77 -23.56 2.49 -2.84
C VAL A 77 -24.07 1.15 -2.30
N PHE A 78 -24.35 0.18 -3.19
CA PHE A 78 -24.83 -1.16 -2.87
C PHE A 78 -23.68 -2.10 -2.52
N THR A 79 -23.10 -1.90 -1.35
CA THR A 79 -22.13 -2.85 -0.79
C THR A 79 -22.83 -3.90 0.06
N ARG A 80 -22.26 -5.11 0.17
CA ARG A 80 -22.78 -6.17 1.07
C ARG A 80 -23.06 -5.64 2.49
N MET A 81 -22.18 -4.81 3.02
CA MET A 81 -22.34 -4.24 4.36
C MET A 81 -23.52 -3.25 4.45
N ALA A 82 -23.76 -2.45 3.41
CA ALA A 82 -24.91 -1.55 3.34
C ALA A 82 -26.23 -2.34 3.30
N VAL A 83 -26.27 -3.41 2.49
CA VAL A 83 -27.42 -4.32 2.40
C VAL A 83 -27.70 -5.00 3.74
N ILE A 84 -26.68 -5.56 4.41
CA ILE A 84 -26.84 -6.18 5.74
C ILE A 84 -27.43 -5.17 6.75
N LYS A 85 -26.91 -3.94 6.79
CA LYS A 85 -27.42 -2.89 7.68
C LYS A 85 -28.86 -2.48 7.36
N ALA A 86 -29.26 -2.51 6.08
CA ALA A 86 -30.63 -2.22 5.67
C ALA A 86 -31.57 -3.37 6.07
N LEU A 87 -31.17 -4.62 5.87
CA LEU A 87 -31.92 -5.81 6.27
C LEU A 87 -32.11 -5.92 7.79
N GLU A 88 -31.18 -5.40 8.59
CA GLU A 88 -31.32 -5.33 10.05
C GLU A 88 -32.29 -4.23 10.52
N LYS A 89 -32.64 -3.26 9.67
CA LYS A 89 -33.51 -2.13 10.00
C LYS A 89 -34.92 -2.23 9.42
N ILE A 90 -35.06 -2.86 8.27
CA ILE A 90 -36.35 -2.98 7.57
C ILE A 90 -37.34 -3.80 8.39
N LYS A 91 -38.62 -3.43 8.34
CA LYS A 91 -39.70 -4.22 8.96
C LYS A 91 -39.97 -5.47 8.12
N GLU A 92 -40.29 -6.58 8.78
CA GLU A 92 -40.60 -7.86 8.12
C GLU A 92 -41.73 -7.71 7.09
N GLU A 93 -42.80 -6.98 7.42
CA GLU A 93 -43.92 -6.73 6.51
C GLU A 93 -43.50 -6.00 5.23
N ASP A 94 -42.58 -5.04 5.35
CA ASP A 94 -42.09 -4.27 4.20
C ASP A 94 -41.13 -5.11 3.37
N PHE A 95 -40.31 -5.96 4.00
CA PHE A 95 -39.48 -6.92 3.29
C PHE A 95 -40.32 -7.92 2.48
N LEU A 96 -41.37 -8.49 3.08
CA LEU A 96 -42.23 -9.50 2.46
C LEU A 96 -43.10 -8.96 1.31
N LYS A 97 -43.30 -7.64 1.20
CA LYS A 97 -43.94 -7.01 0.04
C LYS A 97 -43.08 -7.11 -1.22
N HIS A 98 -41.76 -7.13 -1.05
CA HIS A 98 -40.80 -7.11 -2.15
C HIS A 98 -40.15 -8.47 -2.42
N PHE A 99 -39.99 -9.31 -1.39
CA PHE A 99 -39.36 -10.62 -1.54
C PHE A 99 -40.22 -11.80 -1.09
N PRO A 100 -40.33 -12.85 -1.91
CA PRO A 100 -40.98 -14.09 -1.51
C PRO A 100 -40.16 -14.79 -0.42
N CYS A 101 -40.86 -15.39 0.55
CA CYS A 101 -40.26 -16.24 1.59
C CYS A 101 -40.98 -17.60 1.59
N PRO A 102 -40.34 -18.70 1.11
CA PRO A 102 -38.93 -18.79 0.72
C PRO A 102 -38.59 -18.07 -0.59
N PRO A 103 -37.31 -17.70 -0.80
CA PRO A 103 -36.87 -17.09 -2.06
C PRO A 103 -37.05 -18.06 -3.23
N SER A 104 -37.31 -17.50 -4.41
CA SER A 104 -37.43 -18.27 -5.66
C SER A 104 -36.07 -18.84 -6.07
N SER A 105 -36.05 -20.02 -6.67
CA SER A 105 -34.81 -20.58 -7.21
C SER A 105 -34.36 -19.77 -8.44
N PRO A 106 -33.11 -19.28 -8.48
CA PRO A 106 -32.58 -18.60 -9.66
C PRO A 106 -32.45 -19.60 -10.81
N LYS A 107 -32.51 -19.09 -12.05
CA LYS A 107 -32.41 -19.94 -13.25
C LYS A 107 -30.98 -20.33 -13.57
N ASN A 108 -30.03 -19.46 -13.23
CA ASN A 108 -28.62 -19.60 -13.54
C ASN A 108 -27.77 -19.58 -12.26
N PRO A 109 -26.59 -20.21 -12.27
CA PRO A 109 -25.62 -20.02 -11.20
C PRO A 109 -24.98 -18.62 -11.27
N CYS A 110 -24.26 -18.23 -10.22
CA CYS A 110 -23.41 -17.04 -10.25
C CYS A 110 -22.25 -17.20 -11.23
N ASP A 111 -21.85 -16.10 -11.85
CA ASP A 111 -20.65 -16.01 -12.68
C ASP A 111 -19.45 -15.59 -11.82
N ALA A 112 -18.31 -16.24 -12.01
CA ALA A 112 -17.03 -15.75 -11.50
C ALA A 112 -16.51 -14.67 -12.45
N LEU A 113 -16.80 -13.41 -12.15
CA LEU A 113 -16.45 -12.27 -13.00
C LEU A 113 -14.95 -12.03 -13.04
N GLU A 114 -14.28 -12.21 -11.91
CA GLU A 114 -12.88 -11.85 -11.77
C GLU A 114 -12.15 -12.80 -10.82
N ILE A 115 -10.94 -13.20 -11.24
CA ILE A 115 -9.99 -13.93 -10.40
C ILE A 115 -8.68 -13.13 -10.45
N GLN A 116 -8.29 -12.55 -9.32
CA GLN A 116 -7.04 -11.80 -9.21
C GLN A 116 -6.09 -12.45 -8.21
N CYS A 117 -4.79 -12.33 -8.49
CA CYS A 117 -3.72 -12.75 -7.60
C CYS A 117 -2.81 -11.56 -7.33
N ASN A 118 -2.70 -11.16 -6.06
CA ASN A 118 -1.91 -9.99 -5.68
C ASN A 118 -0.98 -10.32 -4.51
N ASN A 119 0.23 -9.74 -4.53
CA ASN A 119 1.09 -9.70 -3.36
C ASN A 119 0.89 -8.40 -2.59
N SER A 120 0.85 -8.53 -1.27
CA SER A 120 0.96 -7.42 -0.34
C SER A 120 2.28 -6.68 -0.56
N ALA A 121 2.26 -5.38 -0.32
CA ALA A 121 3.43 -4.56 -0.52
C ALA A 121 4.60 -5.00 0.37
N VAL A 122 5.81 -4.94 -0.17
CA VAL A 122 7.06 -5.15 0.56
C VAL A 122 7.82 -3.85 0.66
N PHE A 123 8.70 -3.73 1.66
CA PHE A 123 9.38 -2.48 1.93
C PHE A 123 10.88 -2.70 1.92
N VAL A 124 11.59 -1.88 1.16
CA VAL A 124 13.06 -1.83 1.13
C VAL A 124 13.49 -0.53 1.77
N ALA A 125 14.43 -0.56 2.69
CA ALA A 125 14.99 0.64 3.31
C ALA A 125 16.51 0.66 3.21
N GLY A 126 17.08 1.85 3.32
CA GLY A 126 18.52 2.07 3.31
C GLY A 126 18.86 3.51 3.62
N ARG A 127 20.09 3.91 3.31
CA ARG A 127 20.54 5.31 3.34
C ARG A 127 21.16 5.69 2.02
N TYR A 128 20.87 6.89 1.54
CA TYR A 128 21.50 7.41 0.33
C TYR A 128 22.44 8.58 0.66
N ASN A 129 23.57 8.64 -0.03
CA ASN A 129 24.31 9.87 -0.26
C ASN A 129 23.94 10.45 -1.60
N LYS A 130 24.01 11.77 -1.68
CA LYS A 130 23.84 12.55 -2.89
C LYS A 130 25.08 13.41 -3.07
N TYR A 131 25.78 13.20 -4.16
CA TYR A 131 27.03 13.91 -4.49
C TYR A 131 26.80 15.04 -5.50
N SER A 132 25.78 14.91 -6.35
CA SER A 132 25.40 15.93 -7.32
C SER A 132 24.73 17.14 -6.65
N ARG A 133 25.06 18.36 -7.11
CA ARG A 133 24.35 19.61 -6.79
C ARG A 133 23.33 20.00 -7.87
N ASN A 134 23.02 19.09 -8.78
CA ASN A 134 22.04 19.30 -9.85
C ASN A 134 21.15 18.05 -9.98
N LEU A 135 20.65 17.56 -8.85
CA LEU A 135 19.80 16.38 -8.79
C LEU A 135 18.70 16.60 -7.74
N PRO A 136 17.41 16.62 -8.11
CA PRO A 136 16.34 16.70 -7.12
C PRO A 136 16.19 15.36 -6.39
N GLN A 137 15.61 15.38 -5.18
CA GLN A 137 15.37 14.15 -4.42
C GLN A 137 14.29 13.28 -5.09
N THR A 138 13.21 13.90 -5.56
CA THR A 138 12.10 13.28 -6.27
C THR A 138 11.97 13.93 -7.66
N PRO A 139 11.31 13.29 -8.64
CA PRO A 139 11.17 13.85 -9.99
C PRO A 139 10.64 15.30 -9.95
N TRP A 140 11.38 16.23 -10.56
CA TRP A 140 10.99 17.64 -10.59
C TRP A 140 10.27 17.96 -11.89
N ILE A 141 8.94 17.91 -11.83
CA ILE A 141 8.03 18.12 -12.98
C ILE A 141 7.12 19.30 -12.64
N ILE A 142 7.09 20.32 -13.51
CA ILE A 142 6.20 21.48 -13.40
C ILE A 142 5.44 21.57 -14.72
N ASP A 143 4.10 21.61 -14.65
CA ASP A 143 3.21 21.68 -15.81
C ASP A 143 3.46 20.58 -16.86
N GLY A 144 3.81 19.37 -16.39
CA GLY A 144 4.14 18.22 -17.24
C GLY A 144 5.57 18.25 -17.82
N GLU A 145 6.31 19.33 -17.64
CA GLU A 145 7.69 19.44 -18.09
C GLU A 145 8.68 19.08 -17.00
N ARG A 146 9.59 18.14 -17.31
CA ARG A 146 10.70 17.79 -16.44
C ARG A 146 11.72 18.94 -16.42
N LYS A 147 12.00 19.46 -15.22
CA LYS A 147 12.94 20.58 -15.01
C LYS A 147 14.39 20.14 -14.83
N LEU A 148 14.61 18.95 -14.25
CA LEU A 148 15.93 18.34 -14.17
C LEU A 148 15.88 16.85 -14.51
N GLU A 149 16.95 16.37 -15.12
CA GLU A 149 17.12 14.96 -15.46
C GLU A 149 17.23 14.11 -14.19
N SER A 150 16.45 13.02 -14.15
CA SER A 150 16.45 12.05 -13.06
C SER A 150 16.14 12.64 -11.68
N SER A 151 16.27 11.81 -10.65
CA SER A 151 16.14 12.16 -9.24
C SER A 151 16.80 11.07 -8.38
N VAL A 152 17.08 11.36 -7.11
CA VAL A 152 17.57 10.33 -6.17
C VAL A 152 16.61 9.14 -6.12
N GLU A 153 15.30 9.41 -6.06
CA GLU A 153 14.24 8.42 -6.11
C GLU A 153 14.36 7.50 -7.33
N GLU A 154 14.45 8.06 -8.54
CA GLU A 154 14.50 7.27 -9.78
C GLU A 154 15.76 6.41 -9.90
N LEU A 155 16.92 6.96 -9.52
CA LEU A 155 18.20 6.22 -9.58
C LEU A 155 18.17 4.96 -8.67
N ILE A 156 17.43 5.03 -7.57
CA ILE A 156 17.24 3.89 -6.66
C ILE A 156 16.11 2.99 -7.16
N SER A 157 14.95 3.57 -7.50
CA SER A 157 13.73 2.82 -7.76
C SER A 157 13.77 2.00 -9.05
N GLU A 158 14.49 2.46 -10.08
CA GLU A 158 14.64 1.73 -11.35
C GLU A 158 15.12 0.28 -11.14
N HIS A 159 16.16 0.12 -10.33
CA HIS A 159 16.76 -1.17 -10.01
C HIS A 159 15.85 -2.03 -9.13
N LEU A 160 15.24 -1.42 -8.12
CA LEU A 160 14.34 -2.12 -7.21
C LEU A 160 13.07 -2.59 -7.93
N MET A 161 12.50 -1.77 -8.81
CA MET A 161 11.32 -2.13 -9.62
C MET A 161 11.62 -3.28 -10.58
N ALA A 162 12.79 -3.27 -11.23
CA ALA A 162 13.20 -4.35 -12.12
C ALA A 162 13.37 -5.68 -11.38
N GLU A 163 13.97 -5.66 -10.20
CA GLU A 163 14.31 -6.86 -9.44
C GLU A 163 13.11 -7.47 -8.70
N PHE A 164 12.27 -6.63 -8.10
CA PHE A 164 11.05 -7.06 -7.39
C PHE A 164 9.87 -7.29 -8.33
N LYS A 165 9.94 -6.74 -9.56
CA LYS A 165 8.88 -6.78 -10.57
C LYS A 165 7.57 -6.20 -10.05
N ALA A 166 7.63 -5.12 -9.27
CA ALA A 166 6.44 -4.47 -8.71
C ALA A 166 5.67 -3.67 -9.78
N ASP A 167 4.40 -3.35 -9.51
CA ASP A 167 3.57 -2.51 -10.39
C ASP A 167 3.89 -1.04 -10.26
N SER A 168 4.11 -0.61 -9.02
CA SER A 168 4.44 0.76 -8.68
C SER A 168 5.22 0.79 -7.37
N PHE A 169 5.71 1.98 -7.00
CA PHE A 169 6.37 2.19 -5.73
C PHE A 169 5.96 3.51 -5.08
N ASN A 170 6.12 3.60 -3.76
CA ASN A 170 6.08 4.86 -3.01
C ASN A 170 7.43 5.07 -2.33
N PHE A 171 8.09 6.18 -2.63
CA PHE A 171 9.35 6.55 -2.01
C PHE A 171 9.10 7.47 -0.80
N SER A 172 9.81 7.21 0.30
CA SER A 172 9.77 8.01 1.51
C SER A 172 11.17 8.17 2.09
N SER A 173 11.50 9.36 2.55
CA SER A 173 12.77 9.65 3.21
C SER A 173 12.55 10.37 4.53
N SER A 174 13.52 10.27 5.45
CA SER A 174 13.52 11.04 6.69
C SER A 174 14.03 12.46 6.39
N GLY A 175 13.12 13.33 5.98
CA GLY A 175 13.39 14.69 5.49
C GLY A 175 13.82 14.78 4.02
N ARG A 176 14.11 16.00 3.58
CA ARG A 176 14.50 16.37 2.21
C ARG A 176 15.62 17.40 2.21
N GLU A 177 16.41 17.40 1.14
CA GLU A 177 17.40 18.45 0.84
C GLU A 177 17.08 19.10 -0.50
N ASP A 178 17.56 20.33 -0.67
CA ASP A 178 17.43 21.05 -1.94
C ASP A 178 18.29 20.44 -3.04
N VAL A 179 17.98 20.80 -4.28
CA VAL A 179 18.63 20.29 -5.50
C VAL A 179 20.14 20.49 -5.47
N ASP A 180 20.60 21.61 -4.96
CA ASP A 180 22.01 22.01 -4.89
C ASP A 180 22.73 21.57 -3.62
N VAL A 181 22.04 20.90 -2.69
CA VAL A 181 22.61 20.39 -1.43
C VAL A 181 23.07 18.95 -1.61
N ARG A 182 24.27 18.65 -1.09
CA ARG A 182 24.83 17.30 -1.03
C ARG A 182 24.48 16.65 0.30
N THR A 183 24.25 15.34 0.27
CA THR A 183 24.01 14.52 1.47
C THR A 183 25.19 13.58 1.65
N LEU A 184 26.03 13.85 2.65
CA LEU A 184 27.32 13.16 2.87
C LEU A 184 27.30 12.28 4.13
N GLY A 185 28.47 11.81 4.57
CA GLY A 185 28.61 10.92 5.73
C GLY A 185 27.81 9.63 5.57
N ASN A 186 27.09 9.23 6.63
CA ASN A 186 26.26 8.03 6.61
C ASN A 186 25.05 8.13 5.67
N GLY A 187 24.72 9.31 5.16
CA GLY A 187 23.60 9.50 4.25
C GLY A 187 22.24 9.62 4.93
N ARG A 188 21.22 9.97 4.14
CA ARG A 188 19.85 10.15 4.60
C ARG A 188 19.07 8.82 4.54
N PRO A 189 18.34 8.44 5.61
CA PRO A 189 17.45 7.28 5.58
C PRO A 189 16.33 7.43 4.55
N PHE A 190 16.06 6.35 3.82
CA PHE A 190 14.91 6.21 2.94
C PHE A 190 14.28 4.83 3.07
N ALA A 191 13.02 4.73 2.66
CA ALA A 191 12.28 3.50 2.46
C ALA A 191 11.44 3.59 1.19
N MET A 192 11.24 2.45 0.55
CA MET A 192 10.44 2.31 -0.65
C MET A 192 9.42 1.20 -0.44
N GLU A 193 8.15 1.54 -0.55
CA GLU A 193 7.05 0.58 -0.60
C GLU A 193 6.91 0.12 -2.05
N LEU A 194 7.06 -1.18 -2.29
CA LEU A 194 6.90 -1.80 -3.59
C LEU A 194 5.51 -2.47 -3.63
N VAL A 195 4.66 -2.00 -4.55
CA VAL A 195 3.26 -2.43 -4.65
C VAL A 195 3.15 -3.63 -5.59
N ASN A 196 2.47 -4.68 -5.12
CA ASN A 196 2.24 -5.91 -5.87
C ASN A 196 3.53 -6.54 -6.49
N PRO A 197 4.60 -6.76 -5.71
CA PRO A 197 5.82 -7.38 -6.20
C PRO A 197 5.59 -8.84 -6.62
N ARG A 198 6.31 -9.32 -7.65
CA ARG A 198 6.25 -10.75 -8.08
C ARG A 198 7.42 -11.56 -7.53
N ARG A 199 8.42 -10.88 -6.98
CA ARG A 199 9.50 -11.50 -6.21
C ARG A 199 9.61 -10.77 -4.88
N ILE A 200 9.49 -11.52 -3.78
CA ILE A 200 9.50 -11.00 -2.42
C ILE A 200 10.58 -11.63 -1.52
N HIS A 201 11.18 -12.72 -1.98
CA HIS A 201 12.24 -13.41 -1.27
C HIS A 201 13.59 -13.02 -1.83
N PHE A 202 14.42 -12.48 -0.93
CA PHE A 202 15.78 -12.07 -1.21
C PHE A 202 16.67 -12.48 -0.04
N THR A 203 17.79 -13.11 -0.36
CA THR A 203 18.89 -13.37 0.56
C THR A 203 19.65 -12.07 0.85
N ALA A 204 20.44 -12.06 1.92
CA ALA A 204 21.30 -10.93 2.25
C ALA A 204 22.34 -10.65 1.15
N GLU A 205 22.79 -11.69 0.43
CA GLU A 205 23.73 -11.56 -0.68
C GLU A 205 23.09 -10.91 -1.90
N GLU A 206 21.87 -11.32 -2.26
CA GLU A 206 21.11 -10.69 -3.35
C GLU A 206 20.80 -9.21 -3.05
N MET A 207 20.40 -8.88 -1.82
CA MET A 207 20.20 -7.48 -1.41
C MET A 207 21.48 -6.66 -1.48
N LYS A 208 22.62 -7.25 -1.09
CA LYS A 208 23.94 -6.59 -1.23
C LYS A 208 24.31 -6.41 -2.70
N GLY A 209 24.05 -7.39 -3.55
CA GLY A 209 24.25 -7.30 -5.00
C GLY A 209 23.40 -6.18 -5.62
N LEU A 210 22.14 -6.07 -5.21
CA LEU A 210 21.24 -5.00 -5.66
C LEU A 210 21.73 -3.61 -5.22
N GLN A 211 22.23 -3.48 -3.99
CA GLN A 211 22.88 -2.24 -3.54
C GLN A 211 24.11 -1.89 -4.40
N GLN A 212 24.94 -2.88 -4.73
CA GLN A 212 26.11 -2.68 -5.58
C GLN A 212 25.73 -2.30 -7.01
N ALA A 213 24.66 -2.86 -7.55
CA ALA A 213 24.13 -2.49 -8.86
C ALA A 213 23.69 -1.02 -8.89
N ILE A 214 22.91 -0.58 -7.90
CA ILE A 214 22.52 0.83 -7.74
C ILE A 214 23.77 1.72 -7.67
N ASN A 215 24.75 1.34 -6.84
CA ASN A 215 25.98 2.11 -6.65
C ASN A 215 26.88 2.15 -7.89
N SER A 216 26.78 1.18 -8.78
CA SER A 216 27.56 1.14 -10.02
C SER A 216 26.86 1.83 -11.19
N SER A 217 25.55 2.10 -11.05
CA SER A 217 24.72 2.72 -12.10
C SER A 217 24.91 4.23 -12.23
N SER A 218 25.35 4.90 -11.16
CA SER A 218 25.50 6.36 -11.14
C SER A 218 26.55 6.81 -10.13
N ASP A 219 27.30 7.85 -10.49
CA ASP A 219 28.19 8.60 -9.59
C ASP A 219 27.45 9.69 -8.79
N LYS A 220 26.20 10.01 -9.17
CA LYS A 220 25.40 11.08 -8.54
C LYS A 220 24.94 10.70 -7.12
N ILE A 221 24.78 9.39 -6.85
CA ILE A 221 24.35 8.86 -5.55
C ILE A 221 25.14 7.62 -5.16
N GLN A 222 25.08 7.25 -3.88
CA GLN A 222 25.44 5.93 -3.37
C GLN A 222 24.43 5.53 -2.31
N VAL A 223 24.12 4.24 -2.25
CA VAL A 223 23.23 3.61 -1.28
C VAL A 223 24.03 2.69 -0.36
N ARG A 224 23.62 2.66 0.90
CA ARG A 224 24.12 1.72 1.92
C ARG A 224 22.97 1.18 2.78
N ASP A 225 23.27 0.15 3.55
CA ASP A 225 22.37 -0.51 4.49
C ASP A 225 21.05 -0.99 3.86
N LEU A 226 21.08 -1.34 2.57
CA LEU A 226 19.90 -1.75 1.82
C LEU A 226 19.35 -3.08 2.36
N GLN A 227 18.10 -3.09 2.79
CA GLN A 227 17.50 -4.25 3.45
C GLN A 227 15.98 -4.27 3.32
N LEU A 228 15.40 -5.47 3.39
CA LEU A 228 13.95 -5.63 3.56
C LEU A 228 13.55 -5.23 4.98
N VAL A 229 12.47 -4.47 5.09
CA VAL A 229 11.91 -4.03 6.37
C VAL A 229 10.41 -4.24 6.42
N THR A 230 9.85 -4.17 7.63
CA THR A 230 8.40 -4.20 7.84
C THR A 230 7.81 -2.79 7.72
N ARG A 231 6.50 -2.70 7.46
CA ARG A 231 5.77 -1.42 7.48
C ARG A 231 5.99 -0.62 8.77
N SER A 232 6.09 -1.30 9.92
CA SER A 232 6.34 -0.66 11.22
C SER A 232 7.70 0.04 11.31
N ALA A 233 8.71 -0.42 10.57
CA ALA A 233 10.02 0.22 10.54
C ALA A 233 9.98 1.61 9.86
N ILE A 234 9.04 1.83 8.95
CA ILE A 234 8.87 3.12 8.26
C ILE A 234 8.37 4.20 9.23
N GLY A 235 7.53 3.85 10.21
CA GLY A 235 7.08 4.78 11.25
C GLY A 235 8.26 5.44 11.97
N ARG A 236 9.31 4.66 12.29
CA ARG A 236 10.53 5.16 12.96
C ARG A 236 11.33 6.16 12.11
N MET A 237 11.20 6.13 10.78
CA MET A 237 11.86 7.11 9.92
C MET A 237 11.18 8.49 10.01
N LYS A 238 9.86 8.52 10.15
CA LYS A 238 9.08 9.75 10.33
C LYS A 238 9.39 10.40 11.67
N GLU A 239 9.41 9.63 12.75
CA GLU A 239 9.86 10.10 14.08
C GLU A 239 11.27 10.71 14.00
N GLY A 240 12.18 10.04 13.28
CA GLY A 240 13.53 10.54 13.07
C GLY A 240 13.63 11.86 12.29
N GLU A 241 12.64 12.19 11.46
CA GLU A 241 12.63 13.46 10.72
C GLU A 241 12.38 14.65 11.66
N GLU A 242 11.47 14.47 12.61
CA GLU A 242 11.03 15.50 13.56
C GLU A 242 11.99 15.65 14.74
N GLU A 243 12.47 14.53 15.30
CA GLU A 243 13.19 14.55 16.57
C GLU A 243 14.71 14.61 16.42
N LYS A 244 15.27 14.10 15.31
CA LYS A 244 16.72 13.98 15.18
C LYS A 244 17.38 15.24 14.65
N THR A 245 18.50 15.56 15.29
CA THR A 245 19.41 16.61 14.85
C THR A 245 20.06 16.25 13.53
N LYS A 246 20.42 17.30 12.78
CA LYS A 246 21.01 17.22 11.44
C LYS A 246 22.26 18.07 11.46
N THR A 247 23.35 17.57 10.88
CA THR A 247 24.65 18.26 10.86
C THR A 247 24.93 18.77 9.46
N TYR A 248 25.31 20.04 9.36
CA TYR A 248 25.58 20.73 8.10
C TYR A 248 26.98 21.30 8.07
N SER A 249 27.51 21.48 6.86
CA SER A 249 28.72 22.26 6.61
C SER A 249 28.44 23.20 5.46
N ALA A 250 28.61 24.50 5.69
CA ALA A 250 28.35 25.55 4.72
C ALA A 250 29.66 26.24 4.33
N LEU A 251 29.83 26.52 3.04
CA LEU A 251 30.87 27.45 2.57
C LEU A 251 30.26 28.86 2.64
N ILE A 252 30.78 29.68 3.54
CA ILE A 252 30.28 31.04 3.76
C ILE A 252 31.22 32.02 3.05
N TRP A 253 30.64 32.87 2.20
CA TRP A 253 31.35 33.97 1.56
C TRP A 253 31.10 35.26 2.36
N THR A 254 32.16 36.04 2.53
CA THR A 254 32.10 37.37 3.13
C THR A 254 32.61 38.39 2.13
N ASP A 255 31.89 39.52 2.02
CA ASP A 255 32.31 40.64 1.16
C ASP A 255 33.63 41.25 1.63
N LYS A 256 33.82 41.31 2.95
CA LYS A 256 35.06 41.78 3.56
C LYS A 256 36.03 40.62 3.78
N ALA A 257 37.32 40.91 3.66
CA ALA A 257 38.37 40.02 4.13
C ALA A 257 38.25 39.86 5.65
N ILE A 258 38.26 38.61 6.11
CA ILE A 258 38.21 38.24 7.52
C ILE A 258 39.49 37.49 7.90
N GLN A 259 39.88 37.60 9.16
CA GLN A 259 40.90 36.80 9.81
C GLN A 259 40.27 35.71 10.69
N ARG A 260 41.08 34.80 11.22
CA ARG A 260 40.57 33.67 12.03
C ARG A 260 39.89 34.17 13.31
N GLU A 261 40.38 35.26 13.88
CA GLU A 261 39.88 35.87 15.10
C GLU A 261 38.46 36.44 14.92
N ASP A 262 38.11 36.88 13.71
CA ASP A 262 36.80 37.47 13.40
C ASP A 262 35.65 36.46 13.51
N ILE A 263 35.95 35.15 13.42
CA ILE A 263 34.97 34.06 13.48
C ILE A 263 35.15 33.15 14.68
N ALA A 264 36.15 33.39 15.54
CA ALA A 264 36.43 32.55 16.70
C ALA A 264 35.24 32.46 17.67
N PHE A 265 34.40 33.50 17.72
CA PHE A 265 33.19 33.52 18.56
C PHE A 265 32.15 32.46 18.14
N LEU A 266 32.20 31.96 16.90
CA LEU A 266 31.27 30.93 16.43
C LEU A 266 31.49 29.59 17.14
N ASP A 267 32.71 29.32 17.63
CA ASP A 267 33.03 28.09 18.36
C ASP A 267 32.29 28.01 19.71
N ASP A 268 31.86 29.16 20.25
CA ASP A 268 31.11 29.27 21.51
C ASP A 268 29.58 29.26 21.32
N ILE A 269 29.09 29.27 20.07
CA ILE A 269 27.66 29.21 19.76
C ILE A 269 27.19 27.76 19.89
N LYS A 270 26.25 27.54 20.83
CA LYS A 270 25.56 26.26 21.04
C LYS A 270 24.30 26.13 20.19
#